data_AF-R1DTQ1-F1
#
_entry.id   AF-R1DTQ1-F1
#
_cell.length_a   1.000
_cell.length_b   1.000
_cell.length_c   1.000
_cell.angle_alpha   90.00
_cell.angle_beta   90.00
_cell.angle_gamma   90.00
#
_symmetry.space_group_name_H-M   'P 1'
#
loop_
_entity.id
_entity.type
_entity.pdbx_description
1 polymer ?
#
loop_
_entity_poly.entity_id
_entity_poly.type
_entity_poly.pdbx_seq_one_letter_code
_entity_poly.pdbx_strand_id
1 'polypeptide(L)'
;MHTACVYVLLAATVSLGLQAPPRTPLGTRSPFGLRSPSPVAASPPLARRGVLVLPALSVLAATTPPPPPASAAAAPVVSEELRLLIVKAKALKGGVRAGAASRRKLPLDPTPGVNNYASLTDRVRREQASVLLPLQAAMAAAAAAAGGSGRLPDDMQKQLAQQPELLKGHLSELDYYLAKANFAEYVSKTTGETYPGGKVERELEEVCDTADDFLALAAGRAVPVRPD
;
A
#
# COMPACT_ATOMS: atom_id res chain seq x y z
N MET A 1 -1.50 16.04 -48.86
CA MET A 1 -0.16 15.63 -48.39
C MET A 1 -0.28 14.22 -47.82
N HIS A 2 0.28 13.25 -48.54
CA HIS A 2 0.21 11.83 -48.22
C HIS A 2 1.49 11.42 -47.48
N THR A 3 1.35 10.80 -46.32
CA THR A 3 2.47 10.10 -45.67
C THR A 3 1.97 8.73 -45.27
N ALA A 4 2.31 7.75 -46.11
CA ALA A 4 2.12 6.34 -45.85
C ALA A 4 3.21 5.87 -44.87
N CYS A 5 2.80 5.20 -43.78
CA CYS A 5 3.70 4.40 -42.96
C CYS A 5 3.50 2.93 -43.33
N VAL A 6 4.55 2.35 -43.92
CA VAL A 6 4.64 0.94 -44.31
C VAL A 6 5.41 0.16 -43.23
N TYR A 7 4.77 -0.90 -42.75
CA TYR A 7 5.25 -2.19 -42.20
C TYR A 7 6.73 -2.39 -41.84
N VAL A 8 6.96 -3.00 -40.66
CA VAL A 8 7.70 -4.29 -40.57
C VAL A 8 7.08 -5.16 -39.46
N LEU A 9 6.54 -6.30 -39.86
CA LEU A 9 6.11 -7.41 -39.02
C LEU A 9 7.34 -8.30 -38.80
N LEU A 10 7.81 -8.48 -37.56
CA LEU A 10 8.85 -9.48 -37.26
C LEU A 10 8.22 -10.64 -36.48
N ALA A 11 8.01 -11.75 -37.17
CA ALA A 11 7.65 -13.03 -36.59
C ALA A 11 8.93 -13.74 -36.11
N ALA A 12 9.03 -14.01 -34.82
CA ALA A 12 10.06 -14.90 -34.28
C ALA A 12 9.42 -16.21 -33.82
N THR A 13 9.56 -17.22 -34.67
CA THR A 13 9.38 -18.64 -34.35
C THR A 13 10.50 -19.11 -33.43
N VAL A 14 10.18 -19.67 -32.26
CA VAL A 14 11.11 -20.50 -31.50
C VAL A 14 10.43 -21.79 -31.05
N SER A 15 11.13 -22.87 -31.39
CA SER A 15 10.86 -24.30 -31.31
C SER A 15 10.26 -24.83 -30.00
N LEU A 16 9.25 -25.69 -30.17
CA LEU A 16 8.78 -26.67 -29.20
C LEU A 16 9.85 -27.75 -29.00
N GLY A 17 10.56 -27.70 -27.87
CA GLY A 17 11.35 -28.82 -27.36
C GLY A 17 10.47 -29.71 -26.48
N LEU A 18 10.03 -30.86 -27.01
CA LEU A 18 9.49 -31.95 -26.20
C LEU A 18 10.61 -32.51 -25.31
N GLN A 19 10.46 -32.40 -24.00
CA GLN A 19 11.28 -33.14 -23.05
C GLN A 19 10.39 -34.00 -22.15
N ALA A 20 10.66 -35.30 -22.17
CA ALA A 20 9.92 -36.34 -21.47
C ALA A 20 10.02 -36.21 -19.94
N PRO A 21 9.01 -36.69 -19.18
CA PRO A 21 8.97 -36.54 -17.73
C PRO A 21 9.91 -37.53 -17.02
N PRO A 22 10.72 -37.10 -16.03
CA PRO A 22 11.38 -38.03 -15.13
C PRO A 22 10.41 -38.56 -14.06
N ARG A 23 10.60 -39.85 -13.78
CA ARG A 23 9.79 -40.73 -12.94
C ARG A 23 9.81 -40.33 -11.46
N THR A 24 8.64 -40.47 -10.83
CA THR A 24 8.42 -40.41 -9.38
C THR A 24 9.10 -41.57 -8.65
N PRO A 25 9.80 -41.34 -7.53
CA PRO A 25 9.94 -42.33 -6.48
C PRO A 25 8.78 -42.21 -5.48
N LEU A 26 8.00 -43.29 -5.38
CA LEU A 26 7.09 -43.60 -4.29
C LEU A 26 7.91 -43.78 -2.99
N GLY A 27 7.69 -42.91 -2.01
CA GLY A 27 8.37 -42.95 -0.72
C GLY A 27 7.40 -42.74 0.45
N THR A 28 6.91 -43.86 0.98
CA THR A 28 6.58 -44.12 2.40
C THR A 28 5.65 -43.16 3.16
N ARG A 29 4.43 -43.69 3.36
CA ARG A 29 3.49 -43.34 4.43
C ARG A 29 4.18 -43.34 5.81
N SER A 30 3.87 -42.33 6.63
CA SER A 30 4.00 -42.42 8.09
C SER A 30 2.61 -42.15 8.70
N PRO A 31 1.98 -43.14 9.38
CA PRO A 31 0.76 -42.93 10.13
C PRO A 31 1.09 -42.57 11.59
N PHE A 32 0.17 -41.87 12.26
CA PHE A 32 0.15 -41.56 13.69
C PHE A 32 0.88 -40.29 14.15
N GLY A 33 0.07 -39.24 14.34
CA GLY A 33 0.32 -38.16 15.28
C GLY A 33 -1.02 -37.77 15.90
N LEU A 34 -1.25 -38.23 17.13
CA LEU A 34 -2.51 -38.14 17.85
C LEU A 34 -2.89 -36.69 18.20
N ARG A 35 -4.21 -36.49 18.18
CA ARG A 35 -5.00 -35.37 18.69
C ARG A 35 -4.46 -34.75 19.98
N SER A 36 -4.61 -33.44 20.10
CA SER A 36 -4.90 -32.76 21.37
C SER A 36 -5.91 -31.63 21.10
N PRO A 37 -7.17 -31.74 21.54
CA PRO A 37 -8.09 -30.61 21.54
C PRO A 37 -7.79 -29.74 22.76
N SER A 38 -7.42 -28.47 22.54
CA SER A 38 -7.37 -27.48 23.61
C SER A 38 -8.69 -26.69 23.67
N PRO A 39 -9.15 -26.34 24.89
CA PRO A 39 -10.54 -26.00 25.17
C PRO A 39 -10.96 -24.60 24.71
N VAL A 40 -12.24 -24.55 24.36
CA VAL A 40 -13.07 -23.37 24.10
C VAL A 40 -13.03 -22.42 25.30
N ALA A 41 -12.55 -21.20 25.11
CA ALA A 41 -12.68 -20.12 26.08
C ALA A 41 -14.06 -19.45 25.92
N ALA A 42 -14.79 -19.41 27.02
CA ALA A 42 -16.15 -18.92 27.15
C ALA A 42 -16.26 -17.40 26.97
N SER A 43 -17.29 -16.97 26.24
CA SER A 43 -17.72 -15.58 26.13
C SER A 43 -18.35 -15.09 27.45
N PRO A 44 -17.98 -13.89 27.95
CA PRO A 44 -18.75 -13.23 28.99
C PRO A 44 -19.98 -12.45 28.45
N PRO A 45 -21.01 -12.25 29.30
CA PRO A 45 -22.35 -11.85 28.90
C PRO A 45 -22.56 -10.34 28.71
N LEU A 46 -23.57 -10.03 27.87
CA LEU A 46 -24.21 -8.74 27.62
C LEU A 46 -24.69 -8.06 28.92
N ALA A 47 -24.19 -6.85 29.19
CA ALA A 47 -24.75 -5.91 30.17
C ALA A 47 -25.52 -4.81 29.41
N ARG A 48 -26.85 -4.86 29.44
CA ARG A 48 -27.77 -4.06 30.28
C ARG A 48 -27.87 -2.56 29.91
N ARG A 49 -28.91 -2.29 29.11
CA ARG A 49 -29.80 -1.11 29.06
C ARG A 49 -29.47 0.02 30.06
N GLY A 50 -28.94 1.12 29.53
CA GLY A 50 -29.03 2.44 30.17
C GLY A 50 -30.30 3.16 29.72
N VAL A 51 -31.12 3.57 30.68
CA VAL A 51 -32.35 4.34 30.49
C VAL A 51 -31.97 5.82 30.31
N LEU A 52 -32.40 6.41 29.19
CA LEU A 52 -32.33 7.85 28.93
C LEU A 52 -33.34 8.60 29.81
N VAL A 53 -32.84 9.48 30.68
CA VAL A 53 -33.63 10.51 31.36
C VAL A 53 -33.24 11.85 30.74
N LEU A 54 -34.17 12.49 30.05
CA LEU A 54 -34.03 13.84 29.50
C LEU A 54 -34.68 14.85 30.46
N PRO A 55 -33.95 15.85 30.98
CA PRO A 55 -34.57 17.03 31.55
C PRO A 55 -35.01 17.99 30.45
N ALA A 56 -36.27 18.41 30.51
CA ALA A 56 -36.83 19.49 29.69
C ALA A 56 -36.22 20.83 30.13
N LEU A 57 -35.46 21.46 29.24
CA LEU A 57 -34.94 22.83 29.41
C LEU A 57 -35.84 23.79 28.61
N SER A 58 -36.58 24.63 29.32
CA SER A 58 -37.24 25.80 28.77
C SER A 58 -36.19 26.85 28.39
N VAL A 59 -35.98 27.06 27.09
CA VAL A 59 -35.07 28.11 26.58
C VAL A 59 -35.90 29.35 26.24
N LEU A 60 -35.66 30.44 26.99
CA LEU A 60 -36.05 31.78 26.59
C LEU A 60 -35.35 32.14 25.28
N ALA A 61 -36.13 32.53 24.27
CA ALA A 61 -35.63 33.01 22.98
C ALA A 61 -34.98 34.40 23.15
N ALA A 62 -33.66 34.42 23.34
CA ALA A 62 -32.86 35.60 23.12
C ALA A 62 -32.63 35.76 21.61
N THR A 63 -33.14 36.83 21.01
CA THR A 63 -32.86 37.21 19.62
C THR A 63 -31.41 37.67 19.49
N THR A 64 -30.50 36.72 19.22
CA THR A 64 -29.12 37.03 18.84
C THR A 64 -29.07 37.49 17.39
N PRO A 65 -28.26 38.52 17.06
CA PRO A 65 -28.03 38.93 15.69
C PRO A 65 -27.50 37.75 14.86
N PRO A 66 -27.82 37.66 13.56
CA PRO A 66 -27.34 36.58 12.72
C PRO A 66 -25.80 36.57 12.75
N PRO A 67 -25.17 35.40 12.95
CA PRO A 67 -23.72 35.30 12.87
C PRO A 67 -23.27 35.79 11.48
N PRO A 68 -22.12 36.47 11.39
CA PRO A 68 -21.55 36.83 10.10
C PRO A 68 -21.45 35.57 9.22
N PRO A 69 -21.62 35.68 7.89
CA PRO A 69 -21.55 34.54 7.00
C PRO A 69 -20.26 33.80 7.28
N ALA A 70 -20.40 32.53 7.71
CA ALA A 70 -19.29 31.65 7.99
C ALA A 70 -18.36 31.72 6.78
N SER A 71 -17.15 32.25 6.99
CA SER A 71 -16.08 32.28 6.00
C SER A 71 -16.08 30.91 5.31
N ALA A 72 -16.38 30.89 4.01
CA ALA A 72 -16.60 29.67 3.25
C ALA A 72 -15.48 28.70 3.61
N ALA A 73 -15.84 27.62 4.30
CA ALA A 73 -14.87 26.70 4.86
C ALA A 73 -14.06 26.11 3.70
N ALA A 74 -12.91 26.74 3.49
CA ALA A 74 -11.74 26.27 2.84
C ALA A 74 -11.80 24.75 2.57
N ALA A 75 -12.09 24.36 1.32
CA ALA A 75 -12.20 22.95 0.96
C ALA A 75 -10.97 22.15 1.46
N PRO A 76 -11.15 20.91 1.94
CA PRO A 76 -10.05 20.10 2.43
C PRO A 76 -9.06 19.85 1.30
N VAL A 77 -7.77 20.03 1.58
CA VAL A 77 -6.66 19.81 0.63
C VAL A 77 -6.58 18.33 0.20
N VAL A 78 -6.99 17.43 1.09
CA VAL A 78 -6.96 15.98 0.90
C VAL A 78 -8.35 15.46 0.54
N SER A 79 -8.49 14.84 -0.63
CA SER A 79 -9.73 14.18 -1.06
C SER A 79 -9.95 12.84 -0.34
N GLU A 80 -11.21 12.39 -0.29
CA GLU A 80 -11.53 11.08 0.27
C GLU A 80 -10.95 9.92 -0.58
N GLU A 81 -10.90 10.11 -1.89
CA GLU A 81 -10.26 9.18 -2.81
C GLU A 81 -8.77 8.97 -2.48
N LEU A 82 -8.03 10.05 -2.21
CA LEU A 82 -6.63 9.97 -1.80
C LEU A 82 -6.48 9.13 -0.53
N ARG A 83 -7.32 9.33 0.48
CA ARG A 83 -7.30 8.52 1.71
C ARG A 83 -7.56 7.05 1.43
N LEU A 84 -8.53 6.74 0.57
CA LEU A 84 -8.84 5.36 0.20
C LEU A 84 -7.66 4.68 -0.51
N LEU A 85 -6.95 5.39 -1.39
CA LEU A 85 -5.76 4.88 -2.07
C LEU A 85 -4.64 4.55 -1.08
N ILE A 86 -4.43 5.39 -0.06
CA ILE A 86 -3.44 5.13 1.01
C ILE A 86 -3.81 3.88 1.81
N VAL A 87 -5.08 3.71 2.17
CA VAL A 87 -5.56 2.49 2.86
C VAL A 87 -5.29 1.25 2.00
N LYS A 88 -5.54 1.32 0.70
CA LYS A 88 -5.25 0.22 -0.24
C LYS A 88 -3.76 -0.07 -0.36
N ALA A 89 -2.91 0.95 -0.39
CA ALA A 89 -1.45 0.77 -0.40
C ALA A 89 -0.96 0.05 0.87
N LYS A 90 -1.47 0.44 2.05
CA LYS A 90 -1.18 -0.25 3.32
C LYS A 90 -1.67 -1.71 3.31
N ALA A 91 -2.85 -1.97 2.76
CA ALA A 91 -3.38 -3.32 2.59
C ALA A 91 -2.53 -4.17 1.64
N LEU A 92 -1.99 -3.58 0.56
CA LEU A 92 -1.05 -4.24 -0.33
C LEU A 92 0.23 -4.65 0.41
N LYS A 93 0.85 -3.73 1.17
CA LYS A 93 2.03 -4.03 2.01
C LYS A 93 1.76 -5.21 2.94
N GLY A 94 0.67 -5.16 3.69
CA GLY A 94 0.25 -6.24 4.59
C GLY A 94 0.03 -7.58 3.85
N GLY A 95 -0.54 -7.52 2.65
CA GLY A 95 -0.73 -8.69 1.78
C GLY A 95 0.57 -9.32 1.29
N VAL A 96 1.59 -8.50 0.97
CA VAL A 96 2.93 -8.97 0.59
C VAL A 96 3.64 -9.59 1.79
N ARG A 97 3.66 -8.91 2.96
CA ARG A 97 4.22 -9.44 4.21
C ARG A 97 3.62 -10.80 4.56
N ALA A 98 2.29 -10.90 4.58
CA ALA A 98 1.59 -12.13 4.92
C ALA A 98 1.82 -13.24 3.87
N GLY A 99 1.79 -12.90 2.59
CA GLY A 99 1.99 -13.85 1.49
C GLY A 99 3.40 -14.44 1.47
N ALA A 100 4.41 -13.63 1.76
CA ALA A 100 5.79 -14.10 1.84
C ALA A 100 6.06 -14.92 3.11
N ALA A 101 5.58 -14.48 4.27
CA ALA A 101 5.72 -15.21 5.52
C ALA A 101 5.06 -16.60 5.49
N SER A 102 3.93 -16.75 4.78
CA SER A 102 3.19 -18.00 4.68
C SER A 102 3.82 -19.03 3.75
N ARG A 103 4.81 -18.64 2.94
CA ARG A 103 5.41 -19.50 1.91
C ARG A 103 6.51 -20.46 2.39
N ARG A 104 6.77 -20.54 3.71
CA ARG A 104 7.70 -21.49 4.35
C ARG A 104 7.42 -22.99 4.09
N LYS A 105 6.59 -23.38 3.11
CA LYS A 105 6.19 -24.78 2.88
C LYS A 105 6.17 -25.24 1.43
N LEU A 106 6.44 -24.39 0.44
CA LEU A 106 6.55 -24.84 -0.94
C LEU A 106 8.03 -24.94 -1.32
N PRO A 107 8.49 -26.09 -1.86
CA PRO A 107 9.84 -26.21 -2.40
C PRO A 107 10.06 -25.06 -3.40
N LEU A 108 11.09 -24.24 -3.16
CA LEU A 108 11.54 -23.29 -4.17
C LEU A 108 12.01 -24.11 -5.37
N ASP A 109 11.45 -23.86 -6.54
CA ASP A 109 12.01 -24.41 -7.78
C ASP A 109 13.42 -23.79 -7.94
N PRO A 110 14.49 -24.60 -7.89
CA PRO A 110 15.85 -24.10 -7.99
C PRO A 110 16.24 -23.72 -9.42
N THR A 111 15.35 -23.94 -10.40
CA THR A 111 15.62 -23.63 -11.80
C THR A 111 15.85 -22.12 -11.97
N PRO A 112 17.03 -21.70 -12.49
CA PRO A 112 17.32 -20.29 -12.73
C PRO A 112 16.23 -19.65 -13.61
N GLY A 113 15.73 -18.50 -13.18
CA GLY A 113 14.69 -17.76 -13.91
C GLY A 113 13.25 -18.13 -13.56
N VAL A 114 13.00 -19.16 -12.74
CA VAL A 114 11.64 -19.46 -12.27
C VAL A 114 11.23 -18.45 -11.20
N ASN A 115 10.22 -17.63 -11.51
CA ASN A 115 9.62 -16.74 -10.53
C ASN A 115 8.70 -17.54 -9.60
N ASN A 116 9.30 -18.11 -8.55
CA ASN A 116 8.56 -18.74 -7.47
C ASN A 116 7.47 -17.81 -6.92
N TYR A 117 7.66 -16.49 -7.00
CA TYR A 117 6.77 -15.42 -6.50
C TYR A 117 5.77 -14.87 -7.52
N ALA A 118 5.53 -15.55 -8.66
CA ALA A 118 4.67 -15.06 -9.73
C ALA A 118 3.33 -14.48 -9.24
N SER A 119 2.60 -15.19 -8.37
CA SER A 119 1.32 -14.70 -7.84
C SER A 119 1.42 -13.41 -7.01
N LEU A 120 2.51 -13.22 -6.26
CA LEU A 120 2.78 -11.99 -5.52
C LEU A 120 3.25 -10.88 -6.46
N THR A 121 4.16 -11.18 -7.39
CA THR A 121 4.59 -10.24 -8.43
C THR A 121 3.39 -9.69 -9.20
N ASP A 122 2.50 -10.57 -9.67
CA ASP A 122 1.31 -10.18 -10.43
C ASP A 122 0.34 -9.35 -9.58
N ARG A 123 0.18 -9.69 -8.31
CA ARG A 123 -0.63 -8.89 -7.38
C ARG A 123 -0.06 -7.48 -7.24
N VAL A 124 1.24 -7.35 -6.95
CA VAL A 124 1.87 -6.04 -6.78
C VAL A 124 1.78 -5.24 -8.07
N ARG A 125 2.04 -5.84 -9.24
CA ARG A 125 1.91 -5.14 -10.54
C ARG A 125 0.50 -4.64 -10.82
N ARG A 126 -0.53 -5.45 -10.55
CA ARG A 126 -1.93 -5.01 -10.70
C ARG A 126 -2.23 -3.82 -9.80
N GLU A 127 -1.85 -3.92 -8.53
CA GLU A 127 -2.12 -2.88 -7.53
C GLU A 127 -1.25 -1.63 -7.74
N GLN A 128 -0.07 -1.76 -8.33
CA GLN A 128 0.73 -0.63 -8.76
C GLN A 128 -0.02 0.21 -9.80
N ALA A 129 -0.62 -0.45 -10.80
CA ALA A 129 -1.42 0.22 -11.83
C ALA A 129 -2.74 0.80 -11.28
N SER A 130 -3.44 0.07 -10.40
CA SER A 130 -4.77 0.47 -9.94
C SER A 130 -4.79 1.29 -8.64
N VAL A 131 -3.69 1.34 -7.90
CA VAL A 131 -3.61 2.01 -6.59
C VAL A 131 -2.41 2.93 -6.50
N LEU A 132 -1.18 2.42 -6.69
CA LEU A 132 0.01 3.20 -6.36
C LEU A 132 0.29 4.35 -7.34
N LEU A 133 0.10 4.12 -8.65
CA LEU A 133 0.21 5.20 -9.65
C LEU A 133 -0.92 6.23 -9.50
N PRO A 134 -2.20 5.84 -9.32
CA PRO A 134 -3.26 6.79 -8.94
C PRO A 134 -2.97 7.56 -7.65
N LEU A 135 -2.38 6.91 -6.63
CA LEU A 135 -1.98 7.56 -5.37
C LEU A 135 -0.96 8.67 -5.64
N GLN A 136 0.09 8.38 -6.41
CA GLN A 136 1.11 9.35 -6.81
C GLN A 136 0.48 10.56 -7.51
N ALA A 137 -0.40 10.33 -8.48
CA ALA A 137 -1.07 11.38 -9.22
C ALA A 137 -2.00 12.22 -8.33
N ALA A 138 -2.76 11.58 -7.43
CA ALA A 138 -3.64 12.26 -6.49
C ALA A 138 -2.86 13.14 -5.49
N MET A 139 -1.71 12.66 -5.00
CA MET A 139 -0.81 13.46 -4.16
C MET A 139 -0.25 14.67 -4.92
N ALA A 140 0.19 14.49 -6.18
CA ALA A 140 0.68 15.59 -7.01
C ALA A 140 -0.40 16.66 -7.24
N ALA A 141 -1.64 16.25 -7.54
CA ALA A 141 -2.76 17.17 -7.71
C ALA A 141 -3.08 17.93 -6.42
N ALA A 142 -3.11 17.24 -5.28
CA ALA A 142 -3.36 17.85 -3.98
C ALA A 142 -2.24 18.82 -3.56
N ALA A 143 -0.98 18.49 -3.83
CA ALA A 143 0.17 19.36 -3.58
C ALA A 143 0.08 20.66 -4.39
N ALA A 144 -0.23 20.55 -5.69
CA ALA A 144 -0.40 21.70 -6.57
C ALA A 144 -1.55 22.62 -6.11
N ALA A 145 -2.67 22.04 -5.66
CA ALA A 145 -3.78 22.81 -5.10
C ALA A 145 -3.41 23.53 -3.79
N ALA A 146 -2.53 22.94 -2.98
CA ALA A 146 -2.07 23.53 -1.71
C ALA A 146 -1.11 24.71 -1.92
N GLY A 147 -0.20 24.64 -2.89
CA GLY A 147 0.88 25.61 -3.12
C GLY A 147 0.44 27.03 -3.52
N GLY A 148 -0.84 27.24 -3.85
CA GLY A 148 -1.41 28.57 -4.11
C GLY A 148 -2.30 29.10 -3.00
N SER A 149 -2.51 28.33 -1.93
CA SER A 149 -3.56 28.60 -0.95
C SER A 149 -3.14 29.55 0.19
N GLY A 150 -1.84 29.75 0.40
CA GLY A 150 -1.30 30.52 1.52
C GLY A 150 -1.58 29.91 2.90
N ARG A 151 -2.10 28.68 2.97
CA ARG A 151 -2.51 28.04 4.24
C ARG A 151 -1.36 27.39 5.02
N LEU A 152 -0.29 27.03 4.32
CA LEU A 152 0.86 26.36 4.91
C LEU A 152 2.08 27.28 4.86
N PRO A 153 2.99 27.20 5.85
CA PRO A 153 4.31 27.80 5.75
C PRO A 153 5.06 27.37 4.48
N ASP A 154 5.90 28.25 3.92
CA ASP A 154 6.60 28.02 2.64
C ASP A 154 7.48 26.76 2.64
N ASP A 155 8.13 26.46 3.76
CA ASP A 155 8.91 25.24 3.97
C ASP A 155 8.04 23.99 3.91
N MET A 156 6.87 24.01 4.57
CA MET A 156 5.90 22.92 4.51
C MET A 156 5.30 22.75 3.11
N GLN A 157 5.04 23.84 2.38
CA GLN A 157 4.57 23.75 0.99
C GLN A 157 5.62 23.07 0.09
N LYS A 158 6.90 23.39 0.27
CA LYS A 158 8.00 22.74 -0.46
C LYS A 158 8.09 21.26 -0.12
N GLN A 159 8.04 20.91 1.17
CA GLN A 159 8.05 19.50 1.59
C GLN A 159 6.85 18.73 1.03
N LEU A 160 5.65 19.33 1.06
CA LEU A 160 4.43 18.73 0.53
C LEU A 160 4.54 18.49 -0.98
N ALA A 161 5.10 19.46 -1.72
CA ALA A 161 5.34 19.35 -3.16
C ALA A 161 6.42 18.31 -3.53
N GLN A 162 7.31 17.96 -2.60
CA GLN A 162 8.37 16.96 -2.81
C GLN A 162 7.85 15.52 -2.66
N GLN A 163 6.86 15.26 -1.80
CA GLN A 163 6.38 13.89 -1.52
C GLN A 163 5.95 13.08 -2.77
N PRO A 164 5.24 13.65 -3.77
CA PRO A 164 4.88 12.91 -4.98
C PRO A 164 6.09 12.44 -5.80
N GLU A 165 7.21 13.17 -5.78
CA GLU A 165 8.45 12.77 -6.45
C GLU A 165 9.21 11.71 -5.64
N LEU A 166 9.23 11.81 -4.31
CA LEU A 166 9.77 10.73 -3.45
C LEU A 166 9.02 9.42 -3.68
N LEU A 167 7.69 9.48 -3.69
CA LEU A 167 6.85 8.30 -3.94
C LEU A 167 7.15 7.69 -5.32
N LYS A 168 7.35 8.51 -6.35
CA LYS A 168 7.78 8.05 -7.68
C LYS A 168 9.14 7.35 -7.64
N GLY A 169 10.10 7.85 -6.85
CA GLY A 169 11.38 7.19 -6.60
C GLY A 169 11.19 5.78 -6.02
N HIS A 170 10.39 5.64 -4.97
CA HIS A 170 10.07 4.34 -4.36
C HIS A 170 9.35 3.39 -5.35
N LEU A 171 8.49 3.89 -6.23
CA LEU A 171 7.88 3.07 -7.27
C LEU A 171 8.89 2.54 -8.29
N SER A 172 9.92 3.33 -8.63
CA SER A 172 11.00 2.87 -9.50
C SER A 172 11.85 1.77 -8.84
N GLU A 173 12.13 1.89 -7.53
CA GLU A 173 12.83 0.84 -6.79
C GLU A 173 11.98 -0.42 -6.66
N LEU A 174 10.68 -0.26 -6.43
CA LEU A 174 9.72 -1.36 -6.40
C LEU A 174 9.75 -2.15 -7.71
N ASP A 175 9.72 -1.48 -8.88
CA ASP A 175 9.83 -2.12 -10.19
C ASP A 175 11.13 -2.90 -10.35
N TYR A 176 12.25 -2.32 -9.93
CA TYR A 176 13.55 -2.97 -9.94
C TYR A 176 13.56 -4.27 -9.12
N TYR A 177 13.02 -4.25 -7.90
CA TYR A 177 12.98 -5.44 -7.04
C TYR A 177 11.94 -6.47 -7.48
N LEU A 178 10.83 -6.05 -8.09
CA LEU A 178 9.85 -6.95 -8.71
C LEU A 178 10.46 -7.68 -9.91
N ALA A 179 11.23 -7.00 -10.75
CA ALA A 179 11.92 -7.62 -11.89
C ALA A 179 12.92 -8.71 -11.44
N LYS A 180 13.50 -8.55 -10.24
CA LYS A 180 14.42 -9.51 -9.63
C LYS A 180 13.75 -10.56 -8.75
N ALA A 181 12.42 -10.52 -8.61
CA ALA A 181 11.65 -11.36 -7.69
C ALA A 181 12.24 -11.37 -6.26
N ASN A 182 12.68 -10.20 -5.76
CA ASN A 182 13.44 -10.07 -4.52
C ASN A 182 12.55 -10.06 -3.26
N PHE A 183 11.83 -11.16 -3.06
CA PHE A 183 10.93 -11.42 -1.93
C PHE A 183 11.60 -12.22 -0.80
N ALA A 184 12.90 -12.53 -0.92
CA ALA A 184 13.65 -13.16 0.15
C ALA A 184 13.72 -12.22 1.36
N GLU A 185 13.61 -12.79 2.57
CA GLU A 185 13.63 -12.02 3.82
C GLU A 185 14.77 -11.01 3.84
N TYR A 186 14.44 -9.76 4.15
CA TYR A 186 15.37 -8.66 4.18
C TYR A 186 15.43 -8.06 5.58
N VAL A 187 16.63 -7.83 6.10
CA VAL A 187 16.82 -7.09 7.35
C VAL A 187 17.43 -5.74 7.00
N SER A 188 16.74 -4.67 7.38
CA SER A 188 17.22 -3.30 7.20
C SER A 188 18.52 -3.10 7.99
N LYS A 189 19.55 -2.59 7.30
CA LYS A 189 20.85 -2.33 7.93
C LYS A 189 20.80 -1.11 8.86
N THR A 190 19.90 -0.18 8.60
CA THR A 190 19.79 1.09 9.34
C THR A 190 18.84 0.95 10.54
N THR A 191 17.68 0.32 10.35
CA THR A 191 16.65 0.21 11.39
C THR A 191 16.69 -1.13 12.14
N GLY A 192 17.32 -2.16 11.58
CA GLY A 192 17.27 -3.52 12.11
C GLY A 192 15.93 -4.23 11.91
N GLU A 193 14.95 -3.59 11.24
CA GLU A 193 13.64 -4.20 10.99
C GLU A 193 13.73 -5.32 9.96
N THR A 194 12.99 -6.40 10.21
CA THR A 194 12.89 -7.56 9.31
C THR A 194 11.64 -7.47 8.46
N TYR A 195 11.83 -7.68 7.15
CA TYR A 195 10.81 -7.68 6.10
C TYR A 195 10.70 -9.08 5.50
N PRO A 196 9.71 -9.89 5.92
CA PRO A 196 9.49 -11.23 5.40
C PRO A 196 9.25 -11.28 3.88
N GLY A 197 8.63 -10.24 3.32
CA GLY A 197 8.43 -10.04 1.88
C GLY A 197 9.60 -9.35 1.17
N GLY A 198 10.75 -9.27 1.83
CA GLY A 198 12.00 -8.82 1.25
C GLY A 198 12.04 -7.35 0.89
N LYS A 199 12.85 -7.04 -0.11
CA LYS A 199 13.00 -5.66 -0.62
C LYS A 199 11.70 -5.10 -1.20
N VAL A 200 10.85 -5.96 -1.77
CA VAL A 200 9.54 -5.54 -2.27
C VAL A 200 8.64 -5.03 -1.13
N GLU A 201 8.63 -5.70 0.02
CA GLU A 201 7.89 -5.23 1.19
C GLU A 201 8.47 -3.91 1.74
N ARG A 202 9.81 -3.78 1.78
CA ARG A 202 10.46 -2.54 2.23
C ARG A 202 10.08 -1.35 1.35
N GLU A 203 10.12 -1.47 0.03
CA GLU A 203 9.72 -0.34 -0.85
C GLU A 203 8.23 0.00 -0.72
N LEU A 204 7.36 -0.99 -0.50
CA LEU A 204 5.95 -0.74 -0.20
C LEU A 204 5.75 -0.03 1.15
N GLU A 205 6.65 -0.21 2.11
CA GLU A 205 6.68 0.58 3.33
C GLU A 205 7.02 2.04 3.06
N GLU A 206 8.09 2.31 2.30
CA GLU A 206 8.49 3.69 1.96
C GLU A 206 7.38 4.44 1.21
N VAL A 207 6.63 3.74 0.33
CA VAL A 207 5.43 4.29 -0.32
C VAL A 207 4.36 4.68 0.70
N CYS A 208 4.10 3.82 1.70
CA CYS A 208 3.11 4.11 2.74
C CYS A 208 3.53 5.26 3.64
N ASP A 209 4.80 5.27 4.05
CA ASP A 209 5.39 6.29 4.91
C ASP A 209 5.38 7.66 4.23
N THR A 210 5.77 7.73 2.96
CA THR A 210 5.70 8.96 2.14
C THR A 210 4.27 9.48 2.03
N ALA A 211 3.29 8.59 1.89
CA ALA A 211 1.89 8.99 1.85
C ALA A 211 1.36 9.48 3.21
N ASP A 212 1.81 8.89 4.32
CA ASP A 212 1.47 9.35 5.67
C ASP A 212 2.12 10.70 5.99
N ASP A 213 3.37 10.91 5.57
CA ASP A 213 4.09 12.19 5.67
C ASP A 213 3.36 13.27 4.86
N PHE A 214 2.89 12.95 3.65
CA PHE A 214 2.05 13.84 2.86
C PHE A 214 0.76 14.23 3.59
N LEU A 215 0.05 13.28 4.20
CA LEU A 215 -1.18 13.57 4.96
C LEU A 215 -0.89 14.43 6.20
N ALA A 216 0.25 14.24 6.86
CA ALA A 216 0.67 15.07 7.98
C ALA A 216 0.94 16.51 7.53
N LEU A 217 1.73 16.70 6.47
CA LEU A 217 2.03 18.00 5.90
C LEU A 217 0.76 18.72 5.41
N ALA A 218 -0.13 18.00 4.71
CA ALA A 218 -1.40 18.55 4.22
C ALA A 218 -2.35 18.97 5.36
N ALA A 219 -2.18 18.38 6.55
CA ALA A 219 -2.89 18.75 7.78
C ALA A 219 -2.18 19.86 8.58
N GLY A 220 -1.10 20.45 8.07
CA GLY A 220 -0.33 21.48 8.78
C GLY A 220 0.51 20.93 9.94
N ARG A 221 0.83 19.63 9.94
CA ARG A 221 1.76 19.03 10.91
C ARG A 221 3.15 18.92 10.31
N ALA A 222 4.15 19.35 11.07
CA ALA A 222 5.54 19.22 10.68
C ALA A 222 5.94 17.73 10.60
N VAL A 223 6.73 17.40 9.58
CA VAL A 223 7.32 16.07 9.39
C VAL A 223 8.84 16.21 9.50
N PRO A 224 9.51 15.36 10.30
CA PRO A 224 10.97 15.40 10.40
C PRO A 224 11.60 15.04 9.05
N VAL A 225 12.64 15.79 8.66
CA VAL A 225 13.44 15.47 7.47
C VAL A 225 14.20 14.17 7.74
N ARG A 226 13.89 13.12 6.99
CA ARG A 226 14.61 11.84 7.07
C ARG A 226 15.97 12.01 6.36
N PRO A 227 17.08 11.61 6.99
CA PRO A 227 18.37 11.57 6.28
C PRO A 227 18.32 10.45 5.23
N ASP A 228 18.74 10.79 4.01
CA ASP A 228 18.92 9.83 2.91
C ASP A 228 20.00 8.78 3.22
#